data_AF-A0A7C1BRG2-F1
#
_entry.id   AF-A0A7C1BRG2-F1
#
_cell.length_a   1.000
_cell.length_b   1.000
_cell.length_c   1.000
_cell.angle_alpha   90.00
_cell.angle_beta   90.00
_cell.angle_gamma   90.00
#
_symmetry.space_group_name_H-M   'P 1'
#
loop_
_entity.id
_entity.type
_entity.pdbx_description
1 polymer ?
#
loop_
_entity_poly.entity_id
_entity_poly.type
_entity_poly.pdbx_seq_one_letter_code
_entity_poly.pdbx_strand_id
1 'polypeptide(L)'
;MSVVAEDENEANWLVESVFTERLTEQGLRVLQGQQITQGEAIQSQTELLFKIVQLRISYPGHRRHGMLGSKWVRRLAQVKLSVQLASSGRVVWLDHIGASIEDEFPRRSLSWVENSPYPFTKAEFKETDWNKFLEPAIVSTVVGGLVYLFYSSRL
;
A
#
# COMPACT_ATOMS: atom_id res chain seq x y z
N MET A 1 -25.81 -4.07 2.25
CA MET A 1 -24.65 -3.15 2.25
C MET A 1 -23.74 -3.57 1.12
N SER A 2 -23.28 -2.65 0.30
CA SER A 2 -22.30 -2.93 -0.77
C SER A 2 -20.89 -2.56 -0.31
N VAL A 3 -19.88 -3.21 -0.87
CA VAL A 3 -18.47 -2.82 -0.74
C VAL A 3 -18.02 -2.39 -2.12
N VAL A 4 -17.44 -1.19 -2.24
CA VAL A 4 -17.15 -0.56 -3.54
C VAL A 4 -15.77 0.09 -3.51
N ALA A 5 -14.95 -0.19 -4.52
CA ALA A 5 -13.67 0.48 -4.71
C ALA A 5 -13.86 1.85 -5.37
N GLU A 6 -13.17 2.89 -4.88
CA GLU A 6 -13.23 4.25 -5.45
C GLU A 6 -12.29 4.48 -6.64
N ASP A 7 -11.29 3.62 -6.83
CA ASP A 7 -10.31 3.70 -7.89
C ASP A 7 -10.05 2.35 -8.57
N GLU A 8 -9.44 2.38 -9.75
CA GLU A 8 -8.98 1.16 -10.42
C GLU A 8 -7.61 0.76 -9.87
N ASN A 9 -7.57 -0.34 -9.12
CA ASN A 9 -6.34 -0.92 -8.57
C ASN A 9 -6.37 -2.45 -8.68
N GLU A 10 -5.26 -3.06 -9.12
CA GLU A 10 -5.13 -4.51 -9.30
C GLU A 10 -5.36 -5.32 -8.02
N ALA A 11 -5.21 -4.70 -6.85
CA ALA A 11 -5.41 -5.33 -5.55
C ALA A 11 -6.81 -5.11 -4.95
N ASN A 12 -7.73 -4.43 -5.65
CA ASN A 12 -9.08 -4.18 -5.14
C ASN A 12 -9.84 -5.45 -4.77
N TRP A 13 -9.74 -6.48 -5.61
CA TRP A 13 -10.40 -7.77 -5.36
C TRP A 13 -10.00 -8.39 -4.01
N LEU A 14 -8.75 -8.19 -3.58
CA LEU A 14 -8.24 -8.71 -2.31
C LEU A 14 -8.88 -7.97 -1.14
N VAL A 15 -8.92 -6.64 -1.20
CA VAL A 15 -9.52 -5.80 -0.15
C VAL A 15 -11.03 -6.01 -0.08
N GLU A 16 -11.71 -6.08 -1.22
CA GLU A 16 -13.14 -6.37 -1.32
C GLU A 16 -13.49 -7.73 -0.71
N SER A 17 -12.70 -8.77 -1.00
CA SER A 17 -12.89 -10.11 -0.45
C SER A 17 -12.76 -10.12 1.07
N VAL A 18 -11.74 -9.45 1.61
CA VAL A 18 -11.51 -9.35 3.06
C VAL A 18 -12.63 -8.56 3.74
N PHE A 19 -13.07 -7.43 3.19
CA PHE A 19 -14.21 -6.70 3.77
C PHE A 19 -15.49 -7.52 3.73
N THR A 20 -15.78 -8.18 2.59
CA THR A 20 -16.96 -9.03 2.44
C THR A 20 -16.98 -10.15 3.47
N GLU A 21 -15.85 -10.84 3.63
CA GLU A 21 -15.67 -11.89 4.64
C GLU A 21 -15.93 -11.35 6.05
N ARG A 22 -15.22 -10.29 6.46
CA ARG A 22 -15.31 -9.74 7.83
C ARG A 22 -16.69 -9.19 8.16
N LEU A 23 -17.35 -8.52 7.22
CA LEU A 23 -18.70 -8.01 7.42
C LEU A 23 -19.71 -9.17 7.54
N THR A 24 -19.55 -10.21 6.72
CA THR A 24 -20.40 -11.41 6.77
C THR A 24 -20.22 -12.18 8.07
N GLU A 25 -18.98 -12.33 8.56
CA GLU A 25 -18.67 -12.93 9.87
C GLU A 25 -19.35 -12.18 11.03
N GLN A 26 -19.50 -10.86 10.91
CA GLN A 26 -20.23 -10.04 11.88
C GLN A 26 -21.76 -10.08 11.71
N GLY A 27 -22.27 -10.92 10.79
CA GLY A 27 -23.70 -11.09 10.53
C GLY A 27 -24.31 -10.03 9.63
N LEU A 28 -23.51 -9.16 9.01
CA LEU A 28 -23.98 -8.15 8.07
C LEU A 28 -24.19 -8.77 6.68
N ARG A 29 -25.33 -8.47 6.05
CA ARG A 29 -25.60 -8.90 4.68
C ARG A 29 -24.88 -7.99 3.69
N VAL A 30 -23.82 -8.52 3.09
CA VAL A 30 -23.09 -7.88 1.99
C VAL A 30 -23.73 -8.28 0.67
N LEU A 31 -24.13 -7.30 -0.13
CA LEU A 31 -24.58 -7.52 -1.50
C LEU A 31 -23.35 -7.44 -2.40
N GLN A 32 -23.04 -8.55 -3.06
CA GLN A 32 -21.90 -8.68 -3.95
C GLN A 32 -22.36 -8.38 -5.39
N GLY A 33 -21.85 -7.30 -5.96
CA GLY A 33 -22.20 -6.83 -7.31
C GLY A 33 -23.57 -6.14 -7.42
N GLN A 34 -23.81 -5.52 -8.57
CA GLN A 34 -25.14 -5.03 -8.97
C GLN A 34 -26.02 -6.25 -9.30
N GLN A 35 -26.81 -6.73 -8.34
CA GLN A 35 -27.94 -7.59 -8.68
C GLN A 35 -28.99 -6.76 -9.42
N ILE A 36 -28.93 -6.76 -10.76
CA ILE A 36 -30.00 -6.27 -11.63
C ILE A 36 -31.08 -7.34 -11.63
N THR A 37 -32.05 -7.21 -10.73
CA THR A 37 -33.31 -7.97 -10.85
C THR A 37 -34.33 -7.05 -11.52
N GLN A 38 -34.70 -7.38 -12.75
CA GLN A 38 -35.86 -6.79 -13.45
C GLN A 38 -35.95 -5.25 -13.47
N GLY A 39 -34.90 -4.57 -13.90
CA GLY A 39 -34.98 -3.16 -14.32
C GLY A 39 -34.82 -2.11 -13.21
N GLU A 40 -34.67 -2.52 -11.95
CA GLU A 40 -34.27 -1.62 -10.86
C GLU A 40 -32.92 -2.08 -10.30
N ALA A 41 -31.91 -1.20 -10.37
CA ALA A 41 -30.67 -1.41 -9.63
C ALA A 41 -31.02 -1.35 -8.14
N ILE A 42 -30.89 -2.47 -7.43
CA ILE A 42 -30.99 -2.49 -5.97
C ILE A 42 -29.78 -1.74 -5.44
N GLN A 43 -29.89 -0.42 -5.34
CA GLN A 43 -28.89 0.42 -4.69
C GLN A 43 -28.94 0.08 -3.21
N SER A 44 -27.85 -0.48 -2.68
CA SER A 44 -27.73 -0.62 -1.24
C SER A 44 -27.85 0.77 -0.63
N GLN A 45 -28.77 0.93 0.32
CA GLN A 45 -28.90 2.19 1.05
C GLN A 45 -27.62 2.54 1.82
N THR A 46 -26.75 1.57 2.07
CA THR A 46 -25.48 1.72 2.78
C THR A 46 -24.33 1.10 1.98
N GLU A 47 -23.29 1.87 1.73
CA GLU A 47 -22.13 1.49 0.92
C GLU A 47 -20.85 1.71 1.72
N LEU A 48 -19.94 0.73 1.69
CA LEU A 48 -18.57 0.86 2.17
C LEU A 48 -17.66 1.13 0.99
N LEU A 49 -17.23 2.37 0.88
CA LEU A 49 -16.28 2.82 -0.12
C LEU A 49 -14.87 2.63 0.41
N PHE A 50 -13.95 2.14 -0.42
CA PHE A 50 -12.55 2.06 -0.04
C PHE A 50 -11.63 2.48 -1.18
N LYS A 51 -10.45 2.98 -0.80
CA LYS A 51 -9.36 3.30 -1.71
C LYS A 51 -8.04 2.78 -1.17
N ILE A 52 -7.28 2.08 -2.01
CA ILE A 52 -5.95 1.61 -1.65
C ILE A 52 -4.95 2.77 -1.77
N VAL A 53 -4.57 3.35 -0.64
CA VAL A 53 -3.58 4.44 -0.58
C VAL A 53 -2.17 3.87 -0.70
N GLN A 54 -1.91 2.73 -0.05
CA GLN A 54 -0.63 2.05 -0.09
C GLN A 54 -0.84 0.54 0.08
N LEU A 55 -0.27 -0.25 -0.80
CA LEU A 55 -0.12 -1.70 -0.62
C LEU A 55 1.26 -2.08 -1.12
N ARG A 56 2.16 -2.46 -0.21
CA ARG A 56 3.56 -2.69 -0.55
C ARG A 56 4.18 -3.81 0.28
N ILE A 57 5.02 -4.60 -0.38
CA ILE A 57 5.99 -5.49 0.27
C ILE A 57 7.40 -4.92 0.08
N SER A 58 8.22 -4.98 1.12
CA SER A 58 9.62 -4.50 1.08
C SER A 58 10.54 -5.43 1.86
N TYR A 59 11.82 -5.45 1.48
CA TYR A 59 12.87 -6.20 2.19
C TYR A 59 13.87 -5.24 2.84
N PRO A 60 13.58 -4.72 4.05
CA PRO A 60 14.38 -3.66 4.67
C PRO A 60 15.79 -4.10 5.06
N GLY A 61 16.11 -5.39 5.06
CA GLY A 61 17.46 -5.86 5.32
C GLY A 61 17.61 -7.37 5.32
N HIS A 62 18.85 -7.81 5.48
CA HIS A 62 19.20 -9.21 5.64
C HIS A 62 19.99 -9.39 6.93
N ARG A 63 19.73 -10.49 7.64
CA ARG A 63 20.49 -10.90 8.83
C ARG A 63 21.22 -12.20 8.55
N ARG A 64 22.40 -12.36 9.14
CA ARG A 64 23.13 -13.64 9.17
C ARG A 64 23.23 -14.09 10.61
N HIS A 65 22.78 -15.30 10.91
CA HIS A 65 22.97 -15.89 12.24
C HIS A 65 24.39 -16.48 12.33
N GLY A 66 25.29 -15.83 13.07
CA GLY A 66 26.68 -16.30 13.28
C GLY A 66 27.57 -16.29 12.04
N MET A 67 28.80 -16.80 12.18
CA MET A 67 29.86 -16.74 11.13
C MET A 67 29.60 -17.67 9.93
N LEU A 68 28.81 -18.74 10.12
CA LEU A 68 28.52 -19.78 9.12
C LEU A 68 27.02 -19.94 8.80
N GLY A 69 26.12 -19.19 9.45
CA GLY A 69 24.69 -19.40 9.28
C GLY A 69 24.12 -18.86 7.97
N SER A 70 22.91 -19.35 7.68
CA SER A 70 22.11 -18.97 6.50
C SER A 70 21.75 -17.49 6.54
N LYS A 71 21.72 -16.85 5.38
CA LYS A 71 21.20 -15.47 5.23
C LYS A 71 19.67 -15.52 5.36
N TRP A 72 19.13 -14.70 6.25
CA TRP A 72 17.71 -14.46 6.44
C TRP A 72 17.34 -13.10 5.87
N VAL A 73 16.15 -13.01 5.30
CA VAL A 73 15.60 -11.78 4.72
C VAL A 73 14.45 -11.34 5.61
N ARG A 74 14.50 -10.09 6.06
CA ARG A 74 13.37 -9.44 6.73
C ARG A 74 12.40 -8.97 5.65
N ARG A 75 11.12 -9.23 5.82
CA ARG A 75 10.05 -8.76 4.94
C ARG A 75 9.05 -7.94 5.75
N LEU A 76 8.69 -6.80 5.19
CA LEU A 76 7.72 -5.88 5.74
C LEU A 76 6.61 -5.68 4.72
N ALA A 77 5.40 -6.11 5.07
CA ALA A 77 4.19 -5.84 4.31
C ALA A 77 3.44 -4.68 4.97
N GLN A 78 2.99 -3.72 4.16
CA GLN A 78 2.31 -2.52 4.62
C GLN A 78 1.06 -2.28 3.79
N VAL A 79 -0.03 -1.94 4.47
CA VAL A 79 -1.29 -1.50 3.87
C VAL A 79 -1.71 -0.18 4.49
N LYS A 80 -2.19 0.75 3.65
CA LYS A 80 -2.96 1.92 4.06
C LYS A 80 -4.17 2.04 3.16
N LEU A 81 -5.33 2.17 3.77
CA LEU A 81 -6.62 2.30 3.10
C LEU A 81 -7.28 3.59 3.55
N SER A 82 -7.93 4.29 2.63
CA SER A 82 -9.00 5.23 2.98
C SER A 82 -10.31 4.44 2.92
N VAL A 83 -11.15 4.56 3.93
CA VAL A 83 -12.43 3.85 4.01
C VAL A 83 -13.52 4.86 4.37
N GLN A 84 -14.64 4.79 3.66
CA GLN A 84 -15.78 5.65 3.90
C GLN A 84 -17.04 4.81 3.98
N LEU A 85 -17.95 5.18 4.88
CA LEU A 85 -19.29 4.65 4.93
C LEU A 85 -20.23 5.70 4.38
N ALA A 86 -20.93 5.38 3.30
CA ALA A 86 -21.99 6.20 2.74
C ALA A 86 -23.36 5.59 3.07
N SER A 87 -24.33 6.44 3.39
CA SER A 87 -25.72 6.05 3.53
C SER A 87 -26.59 7.02 2.73
N SER A 88 -27.44 6.48 1.84
CA SER A 88 -28.32 7.26 0.95
C SER A 88 -27.57 8.35 0.19
N GLY A 89 -26.39 8.02 -0.35
CA GLY A 89 -25.55 8.93 -1.13
C GLY A 89 -24.81 10.01 -0.31
N ARG A 90 -24.83 9.92 1.03
CA ARG A 90 -24.07 10.83 1.90
C ARG A 90 -23.03 10.07 2.71
N VAL A 91 -21.80 10.55 2.71
CA VAL A 91 -20.75 10.03 3.59
C VAL A 91 -21.10 10.35 5.04
N VAL A 92 -21.27 9.30 5.85
CA VAL A 92 -21.58 9.40 7.28
C VAL A 92 -20.36 9.11 8.15
N TRP A 93 -19.35 8.43 7.61
CA TRP A 93 -18.09 8.13 8.29
C TRP A 93 -16.95 8.03 7.28
N LEU A 94 -15.76 8.46 7.68
CA LEU A 94 -14.53 8.38 6.91
C LEU A 94 -13.36 8.16 7.85
N ASP A 95 -12.46 7.26 7.50
CA ASP A 95 -11.24 6.99 8.25
C ASP A 95 -10.09 6.53 7.35
N HIS A 96 -8.86 6.66 7.86
CA HIS A 96 -7.65 6.17 7.23
C HIS A 96 -7.03 5.09 8.11
N ILE A 97 -7.12 3.84 7.66
CA ILE A 97 -6.59 2.70 8.40
C ILE A 97 -5.27 2.26 7.81
N GLY A 98 -4.33 1.90 8.69
CA GLY A 98 -3.01 1.44 8.29
C GLY A 98 -2.56 0.27 9.15
N ALA A 99 -1.93 -0.71 8.53
CA ALA A 99 -1.32 -1.83 9.23
C ALA A 99 -0.01 -2.23 8.56
N SER A 100 0.87 -2.79 9.37
CA SER A 100 2.11 -3.39 8.88
C SER A 100 2.41 -4.67 9.63
N ILE A 101 2.88 -5.68 8.91
CA ILE A 101 3.36 -6.93 9.48
C ILE A 101 4.78 -7.18 9.00
N GLU A 102 5.60 -7.68 9.92
CA GLU A 102 6.99 -8.00 9.67
C GLU A 102 7.27 -9.48 9.98
N ASP A 103 7.99 -10.15 9.08
CA ASP A 103 8.49 -11.50 9.29
C ASP A 103 9.90 -11.72 8.72
N GLU A 104 10.49 -12.87 9.05
CA GLU A 104 11.81 -13.29 8.56
C GLU A 104 11.73 -14.66 7.91
N PHE A 105 12.39 -14.83 6.76
CA PHE A 105 12.49 -16.12 6.09
C PHE A 105 13.90 -16.37 5.50
N PRO A 106 14.29 -17.64 5.26
CA PRO A 106 15.59 -17.95 4.67
C PRO A 106 15.71 -17.41 3.24
N ARG A 107 16.84 -16.76 2.89
CA ARG A 107 17.07 -16.17 1.56
C ARG A 107 16.87 -17.16 0.40
N ARG A 108 17.17 -18.44 0.62
CA ARG A 108 16.97 -19.51 -0.38
C ARG A 108 15.51 -19.69 -0.81
N SER A 109 14.56 -19.27 0.01
CA SER A 109 13.12 -19.37 -0.25
C SER A 109 12.55 -18.13 -0.95
N LEU A 110 13.38 -17.12 -1.26
CA LEU A 110 12.94 -15.87 -1.88
C LEU A 110 12.19 -16.09 -3.20
N SER A 111 12.67 -17.01 -4.05
CA SER A 111 12.01 -17.34 -5.31
C SER A 111 10.60 -17.91 -5.12
N TRP A 112 10.35 -18.64 -4.04
CA TRP A 112 9.00 -19.15 -3.73
C TRP A 112 8.07 -18.06 -3.24
N VAL A 113 8.60 -17.07 -2.52
CA VAL A 113 7.81 -15.94 -2.00
C VAL A 113 7.48 -14.93 -3.11
N GLU A 114 8.35 -14.76 -4.11
CA GLU A 114 8.18 -13.79 -5.21
C GLU A 114 7.46 -14.34 -6.45
N ASN A 115 7.26 -15.66 -6.53
CA ASN A 115 6.52 -16.33 -7.62
C ASN A 115 4.99 -16.16 -7.50
N SER A 116 4.56 -14.97 -7.13
CA SER A 116 3.15 -14.61 -7.07
C SER A 116 2.69 -14.08 -8.43
N PRO A 117 1.50 -14.49 -8.92
CA PRO A 117 0.91 -13.92 -10.13
C PRO A 117 0.52 -12.44 -9.96
N TYR A 118 0.57 -11.91 -8.73
CA TYR A 118 0.12 -10.57 -8.38
C TYR A 118 1.30 -9.59 -8.31
N PRO A 119 1.46 -8.66 -9.28
CA PRO A 119 2.60 -7.74 -9.33
C PRO A 119 2.74 -6.89 -8.08
N PHE A 120 1.63 -6.45 -7.47
CA PHE A 120 1.61 -5.67 -6.23
C PHE A 120 2.21 -6.38 -5.00
N THR A 121 2.43 -7.70 -5.07
CA THR A 121 3.09 -8.48 -4.02
C THR A 121 4.60 -8.61 -4.22
N LYS A 122 5.12 -8.19 -5.38
CA LYS A 122 6.57 -8.19 -5.62
C LYS A 122 7.20 -7.04 -4.86
N ALA A 123 8.23 -7.35 -4.10
CA ALA A 123 8.93 -6.32 -3.36
C ALA A 123 9.84 -5.53 -4.29
N GLU A 124 9.79 -4.21 -4.15
CA GLU A 124 10.90 -3.38 -4.61
C GLU A 124 12.07 -3.61 -3.64
N PHE A 125 13.15 -4.20 -4.14
CA PHE A 125 14.43 -4.07 -3.45
C PHE A 125 14.73 -2.58 -3.38
N LYS A 126 14.83 -2.05 -2.16
CA LYS A 126 15.37 -0.72 -1.97
C LYS A 126 16.83 -0.82 -2.43
N GLU A 127 17.10 -0.43 -3.68
CA GLU A 127 18.44 -0.09 -4.16
C GLU A 127 18.95 1.02 -3.25
N THR A 128 19.49 0.57 -2.13
CA THR A 128 20.11 1.37 -1.12
C THR A 128 21.42 1.77 -1.75
N ASP A 129 21.51 2.99 -2.26
CA ASP A 129 22.68 3.87 -2.08
C ASP A 129 22.56 5.22 -2.83
N TRP A 130 21.72 5.36 -3.86
CA TRP A 130 21.63 6.62 -4.62
C TRP A 130 21.05 7.81 -3.83
N ASN A 131 20.07 7.58 -2.95
CA ASN A 131 19.42 8.67 -2.20
C ASN A 131 20.34 9.33 -1.16
N LYS A 132 21.38 8.64 -0.68
CA LYS A 132 22.36 9.19 0.26
C LYS A 132 23.30 10.22 -0.39
N PHE A 133 23.46 10.17 -1.71
CA PHE A 133 24.33 11.09 -2.45
C PHE A 133 23.57 12.21 -3.15
N LEU A 134 22.27 12.04 -3.41
CA LEU A 134 21.43 13.06 -4.03
C LEU A 134 21.12 14.22 -3.07
N GLU A 135 20.84 13.92 -1.81
CA GLU A 135 20.50 14.92 -0.80
C GLU A 135 21.65 15.93 -0.54
N PRO A 136 22.93 15.51 -0.37
CA PRO A 136 24.05 16.45 -0.27
C PRO A 136 24.31 17.26 -1.55
N ALA A 137 24.05 16.69 -2.74
CA ALA A 137 24.29 17.35 -4.02
C ALA A 137 23.36 18.55 -4.22
N ILE A 138 22.05 18.38 -3.95
CA ILE A 138 21.07 19.46 -4.05
C ILE A 138 21.41 20.60 -3.09
N VAL A 139 21.74 20.28 -1.84
CA VAL A 139 22.14 21.29 -0.84
C VAL A 139 23.39 22.03 -1.31
N SER A 140 24.38 21.33 -1.85
CA SER A 140 25.62 21.94 -2.37
C SER A 140 25.35 22.85 -3.57
N THR A 141 24.47 22.46 -4.48
CA THR A 141 24.07 23.29 -5.64
C THR A 141 23.34 24.55 -5.21
N VAL A 142 22.42 24.46 -4.25
CA VAL A 142 21.68 25.63 -3.75
C VAL A 142 22.60 26.59 -3.01
N VAL A 143 23.45 26.09 -2.10
CA VAL A 143 24.41 26.93 -1.37
C VAL A 143 25.42 27.55 -2.32
N GLY A 144 25.98 26.77 -3.25
CA GLY A 144 26.92 27.27 -4.27
C GLY A 144 26.29 28.32 -5.19
N GLY A 145 25.05 28.09 -5.63
CA GLY A 145 24.29 29.05 -6.43
C GLY A 145 24.00 30.34 -5.68
N LEU A 146 23.63 30.26 -4.40
CA LEU A 146 23.41 31.45 -3.56
C LEU A 146 24.70 32.22 -3.35
N VAL A 147 25.81 31.55 -2.99
CA VAL A 147 27.12 32.18 -2.84
C VAL A 147 27.53 32.87 -4.15
N TYR A 148 27.37 32.19 -5.28
CA TYR A 148 27.65 32.76 -6.60
C TYR A 148 26.80 34.00 -6.89
N LEU A 149 25.49 33.97 -6.64
CA LEU A 149 24.60 35.12 -6.84
C LEU A 149 24.96 36.31 -5.94
N PHE A 150 25.31 36.05 -4.67
CA PHE A 150 25.75 37.10 -3.75
C PHE A 150 27.11 37.70 -4.12
N TYR A 151 28.00 36.92 -4.74
CA TYR A 151 29.30 37.42 -5.19
C TYR A 151 29.20 38.15 -6.54
N SER A 152 28.36 37.63 -7.45
CA SER A 152 28.07 38.22 -8.75
C SER A 152 27.34 39.56 -8.66
N SER A 153 26.52 39.78 -7.62
CA SER A 153 25.81 41.03 -7.41
C SER A 153 26.64 42.09 -6.67
N ARG A 154 27.86 41.75 -6.24
CA ARG A 154 28.79 42.62 -5.52
C ARG A 154 30.02 43.03 -6.35
N LEU A 155 30.08 42.60 -7.62
CA LEU A 155 31.00 43.04 -8.68
C LEU A 155 30.21 43.90 -9.68
#